data_AF-A0A7W1E036-F1
#
_entry.id   AF-A0A7W1E036-F1
#
_cell.length_a   1.000
_cell.length_b   1.000
_cell.length_c   1.000
_cell.angle_alpha   90.00
_cell.angle_beta   90.00
_cell.angle_gamma   90.00
#
_symmetry.space_group_name_H-M   'P 1'
#
loop_
_entity.id
_entity.type
_entity.pdbx_description
1 polymer ?
#
loop_
_entity_poly.entity_id
_entity_poly.type
_entity_poly.pdbx_seq_one_letter_code
_entity_poly.pdbx_strand_id
1 'polypeptide(L)'
;MRSIVRKLAVGVAITGGVLLANPFNVANAATSHAAGPRAEVRRCVIAGQRSRTKAQNDFRAAVRRARDLPRDDQQAALEAARTKFQQASQAATAAFHSCLDAIQR
;
A
#
# COMPACT_ATOMS: atom_id res chain seq x y z
N MET A 1 -23.18 31.49 10.08
CA MET A 1 -22.23 30.56 10.73
C MET A 1 -22.76 29.12 10.87
N ARG A 2 -23.62 28.60 9.96
CA ARG A 2 -24.16 27.21 10.02
C ARG A 2 -23.55 26.23 9.00
N SER A 3 -22.60 26.67 8.17
CA SER A 3 -22.09 25.88 7.02
C SER A 3 -20.74 25.19 7.27
N ILE A 4 -19.91 25.70 8.19
CA ILE A 4 -18.55 25.17 8.41
C ILE A 4 -18.56 23.87 9.25
N VAL A 5 -19.47 23.75 10.21
CA VAL A 5 -19.60 22.56 11.07
C VAL A 5 -19.94 21.29 10.26
N ARG A 6 -20.67 21.43 9.14
CA ARG A 6 -21.04 20.29 8.30
C ARG A 6 -19.86 19.71 7.51
N LYS A 7 -18.83 20.51 7.21
CA LYS A 7 -17.60 20.01 6.57
C LYS A 7 -16.67 19.34 7.58
N LEU A 8 -16.69 19.77 8.84
CA LEU A 8 -15.85 19.15 9.87
C LEU A 8 -16.33 17.74 10.25
N ALA A 9 -17.65 17.51 10.31
CA ALA A 9 -18.22 16.21 10.66
C ALA A 9 -17.93 15.11 9.61
N VAL A 10 -17.88 15.48 8.33
CA VAL A 10 -17.56 14.53 7.24
C VAL A 10 -16.07 14.15 7.23
N GLY A 11 -15.20 15.02 7.74
CA GLY A 11 -13.76 14.74 7.83
C GLY A 11 -13.38 13.68 8.88
N VAL A 12 -14.13 13.59 9.99
CA VAL A 12 -13.79 12.72 11.13
C VAL A 12 -14.40 11.31 10.99
N ALA A 13 -15.55 11.16 10.32
CA ALA A 13 -16.18 9.86 10.11
C ALA A 13 -15.35 8.91 9.20
N ILE A 14 -14.53 9.45 8.29
CA ILE A 14 -13.69 8.64 7.40
C ILE A 14 -12.46 8.08 8.15
N THR A 15 -12.04 8.75 9.24
CA THR A 15 -10.84 8.33 10.00
C THR A 15 -11.17 7.28 11.07
N GLY A 16 -12.40 7.25 11.59
CA GLY A 16 -12.82 6.32 12.66
C GLY A 16 -13.15 4.88 12.22
N GLY A 17 -13.40 4.64 10.93
CA GLY A 17 -13.82 3.32 10.41
C GLY A 17 -12.69 2.34 10.07
N VAL A 18 -11.42 2.76 10.11
CA VAL A 18 -10.27 1.93 9.69
C VAL A 18 -9.81 0.97 10.80
N LEU A 19 -10.39 1.04 11.99
CA LEU A 19 -10.01 0.22 13.15
C LEU A 19 -10.72 -1.15 13.24
N LEU A 20 -11.63 -1.52 12.31
CA LEU A 20 -12.41 -2.77 12.42
C LEU A 20 -12.35 -3.69 11.19
N ALA A 21 -11.49 -3.42 10.21
CA ALA A 21 -11.30 -4.30 9.05
C ALA A 21 -9.84 -4.76 8.93
N ASN A 22 -9.31 -5.35 10.00
CA ASN A 22 -8.12 -6.22 9.91
C ASN A 22 -8.54 -7.70 9.97
N PRO A 23 -9.07 -8.28 8.87
CA PRO A 23 -9.11 -9.74 8.73
C PRO A 23 -7.69 -10.36 8.63
N PHE A 24 -6.65 -9.53 8.62
CA PHE A 24 -5.28 -9.91 8.27
C PHE A 24 -4.46 -10.55 9.39
N ASN A 25 -4.85 -10.43 10.67
CA ASN A 25 -4.10 -11.07 11.76
C ASN A 25 -4.42 -12.57 11.92
N VAL A 26 -5.53 -13.06 11.36
CA VAL A 26 -5.92 -14.47 11.48
C VAL A 26 -5.36 -15.33 10.32
N ALA A 27 -4.87 -14.71 9.25
CA ALA A 27 -4.29 -15.43 8.11
C ALA A 27 -2.81 -15.83 8.32
N ASN A 28 -2.17 -15.37 9.40
CA ASN A 28 -0.79 -15.73 9.73
C ASN A 28 -0.67 -17.07 10.49
N ALA A 29 -1.78 -17.74 10.82
CA ALA A 29 -1.79 -19.02 11.52
C ALA A 29 -2.04 -20.25 10.60
N ALA A 30 -2.23 -20.06 9.29
CA ALA A 30 -2.55 -21.13 8.34
C ALA A 30 -1.52 -21.26 7.20
N THR A 31 -0.23 -21.20 7.55
CA THR A 31 0.86 -21.71 6.70
C THR A 31 1.33 -23.07 7.21
N SER A 32 0.40 -23.97 7.50
CA SER A 32 0.69 -25.40 7.63
C SER A 32 0.76 -26.01 6.23
N HIS A 33 1.98 -26.30 5.78
CA HIS A 33 2.33 -27.41 4.88
C HIS A 33 1.35 -27.76 3.73
N ALA A 34 0.97 -26.78 2.90
CA ALA A 34 0.49 -27.10 1.56
C ALA A 34 1.69 -27.10 0.62
N ALA A 35 2.41 -28.22 0.53
CA ALA A 35 3.44 -28.40 -0.50
C ALA A 35 2.71 -28.62 -1.84
N GLY A 36 2.58 -27.57 -2.65
CA GLY A 36 1.96 -27.66 -3.96
C GLY A 36 1.94 -26.31 -4.68
N PRO A 37 1.78 -26.30 -6.01
CA PRO A 37 1.88 -25.08 -6.84
C PRO A 37 0.91 -23.97 -6.41
N ARG A 38 -0.24 -24.33 -5.82
CA ARG A 38 -1.21 -23.35 -5.28
C ARG A 38 -0.68 -22.58 -4.07
N ALA A 39 0.16 -23.19 -3.24
CA ALA A 39 0.73 -22.53 -2.07
C ALA A 39 1.86 -21.57 -2.47
N GLU A 40 2.68 -21.93 -3.44
CA GLU A 40 3.70 -21.03 -3.99
C GLU A 40 3.06 -19.84 -4.72
N VAL A 41 2.01 -20.07 -5.53
CA VAL A 41 1.25 -18.98 -6.15
C VAL A 41 0.67 -18.06 -5.08
N ARG A 42 0.12 -18.60 -3.99
CA ARG A 42 -0.38 -17.81 -2.87
C ARG A 42 0.73 -17.00 -2.20
N ARG A 43 1.93 -17.56 -2.04
CA ARG A 43 3.10 -16.81 -1.53
C ARG A 43 3.48 -15.66 -2.46
N CYS A 44 3.54 -15.89 -3.77
CA CYS A 44 3.81 -14.83 -4.76
C CYS A 44 2.76 -13.71 -4.68
N VAL A 45 1.47 -14.06 -4.59
CA VAL A 45 0.39 -13.08 -4.44
C VAL A 45 0.52 -12.29 -3.15
N ILE A 46 0.77 -12.94 -2.00
CA ILE A 46 0.94 -12.27 -0.71
C ILE A 46 2.17 -11.35 -0.74
N ALA A 47 3.29 -11.81 -1.31
CA ALA A 47 4.51 -11.01 -1.44
C ALA A 47 4.27 -9.78 -2.34
N GLY A 48 3.61 -9.96 -3.49
CA GLY A 48 3.24 -8.86 -4.39
C GLY A 48 2.30 -7.85 -3.72
N GLN A 49 1.29 -8.33 -2.97
CA GLN A 49 0.39 -7.47 -2.20
C GLN A 49 1.13 -6.69 -1.11
N ARG A 50 2.00 -7.34 -0.33
CA ARG A 50 2.83 -6.67 0.69
C ARG A 50 3.69 -5.56 0.09
N SER A 51 4.35 -5.83 -1.05
CA SER A 51 5.17 -4.84 -1.75
C SER A 51 4.35 -3.63 -2.24
N ARG A 52 3.15 -3.87 -2.79
CA ARG A 52 2.25 -2.79 -3.22
C ARG A 52 1.73 -1.97 -2.02
N THR A 53 1.33 -2.62 -0.93
CA THR A 53 0.91 -1.93 0.30
C THR A 53 2.04 -1.11 0.90
N LYS A 54 3.28 -1.64 0.92
CA LYS A 54 4.46 -0.89 1.37
C LYS A 54 4.68 0.35 0.50
N ALA A 55 4.66 0.21 -0.84
CA ALA A 55 4.82 1.33 -1.76
C ALA A 55 3.76 2.43 -1.53
N GLN A 56 2.50 2.04 -1.29
CA GLN A 56 1.42 2.98 -0.98
C GLN A 56 1.64 3.71 0.35
N ASN A 57 2.07 3.00 1.39
CA ASN A 57 2.34 3.59 2.70
C ASN A 57 3.54 4.54 2.64
N ASP A 58 4.60 4.16 1.94
CA ASP A 58 5.80 4.99 1.73
C ASP A 58 5.44 6.26 0.93
N PHE A 59 4.60 6.14 -0.10
CA PHE A 59 4.09 7.29 -0.86
C PHE A 59 3.25 8.23 0.02
N ARG A 60 2.30 7.69 0.80
CA ARG A 60 1.50 8.50 1.74
C ARG A 60 2.37 9.22 2.76
N ALA A 61 3.41 8.56 3.27
CA ALA A 61 4.37 9.17 4.19
C ALA A 61 5.23 10.26 3.50
N ALA A 62 5.61 10.07 2.25
CA ALA A 62 6.33 11.07 1.47
C ALA A 62 5.46 12.29 1.15
N VAL A 63 4.17 12.10 0.82
CA VAL A 63 3.21 13.19 0.60
C VAL A 63 2.98 13.99 1.88
N ARG A 64 2.87 13.33 3.05
CA ARG A 64 2.77 14.03 4.33
C ARG A 64 4.01 14.92 4.58
N ARG A 65 5.20 14.36 4.42
CA ARG A 65 6.46 15.11 4.56
C ARG A 65 6.58 16.25 3.56
N ALA A 66 6.11 16.06 2.33
CA ALA A 66 6.12 17.10 1.31
C ALA A 66 5.24 18.29 1.74
N ARG A 67 4.07 18.05 2.36
CA ARG A 67 3.18 19.13 2.83
C ARG A 67 3.79 20.00 3.93
N ASP A 68 4.75 19.47 4.67
CA ASP A 68 5.45 20.21 5.72
C ASP A 68 6.57 21.11 5.15
N LEU A 69 6.88 21.01 3.85
CA LEU A 69 7.87 21.85 3.17
C LEU A 69 7.29 23.21 2.73
N PRO A 70 8.15 24.21 2.47
CA PRO A 70 7.76 25.44 1.78
C PRO A 70 7.06 25.15 0.45
N ARG A 71 6.13 26.02 0.02
CA ARG A 71 5.35 25.83 -1.21
C ARG A 71 6.21 25.60 -2.47
N ASP A 72 7.36 26.25 -2.53
CA ASP A 72 8.27 26.15 -3.67
C ASP A 72 8.91 24.75 -3.78
N ASP A 73 9.12 24.09 -2.64
CA ASP A 73 9.71 22.74 -2.55
C ASP A 73 8.65 21.62 -2.57
N GLN A 74 7.39 21.94 -2.27
CA GLN A 74 6.29 20.98 -2.22
C GLN A 74 6.12 20.24 -3.55
N GLN A 75 6.16 20.97 -4.67
CA GLN A 75 5.93 20.38 -5.98
C GLN A 75 7.03 19.39 -6.36
N ALA A 76 8.30 19.78 -6.19
CA ALA A 76 9.45 18.91 -6.44
C ALA A 76 9.43 17.65 -5.54
N ALA A 77 9.08 17.81 -4.26
CA ALA A 77 8.98 16.69 -3.32
C ALA A 77 7.84 15.72 -3.68
N LEU A 78 6.69 16.22 -4.13
CA LEU A 78 5.57 15.40 -4.58
C LEU A 78 5.89 14.65 -5.88
N GLU A 79 6.57 15.30 -6.83
CA GLU A 79 7.05 14.66 -8.06
C GLU A 79 8.05 13.54 -7.76
N ALA A 80 9.03 13.80 -6.88
CA ALA A 80 9.98 12.79 -6.45
C ALA A 80 9.29 11.61 -5.72
N ALA A 81 8.30 11.89 -4.88
CA ALA A 81 7.50 10.86 -4.22
C ALA A 81 6.71 10.02 -5.23
N ARG A 82 6.12 10.65 -6.26
CA ARG A 82 5.37 9.97 -7.32
C ARG A 82 6.30 9.06 -8.14
N THR A 83 7.47 9.54 -8.54
CA THR A 83 8.45 8.74 -9.28
C THR A 83 8.90 7.52 -8.47
N LYS A 84 9.22 7.69 -7.18
CA LYS A 84 9.56 6.56 -6.30
C LYS A 84 8.43 5.54 -6.18
N PHE A 85 7.19 6.02 -6.08
CA PHE A 85 6.03 5.14 -6.04
C PHE A 85 5.84 4.34 -7.34
N GLN A 86 6.02 4.99 -8.50
CA GLN A 86 5.94 4.33 -9.81
C GLN A 86 7.02 3.26 -9.95
N GLN A 87 8.27 3.58 -9.61
CA GLN A 87 9.40 2.64 -9.63
C GLN A 87 9.13 1.44 -8.71
N ALA A 88 8.70 1.68 -7.47
CA ALA A 88 8.40 0.60 -6.53
C ALA A 88 7.23 -0.28 -7.01
N SER A 89 6.20 0.31 -7.62
CA SER A 89 5.05 -0.43 -8.14
C SER A 89 5.40 -1.28 -9.36
N GLN A 90 6.25 -0.77 -10.25
CA GLN A 90 6.79 -1.51 -11.40
C GLN A 90 7.67 -2.68 -10.93
N ALA A 91 8.61 -2.43 -10.02
CA ALA A 91 9.47 -3.47 -9.45
C ALA A 91 8.66 -4.56 -8.73
N ALA A 92 7.64 -4.19 -7.95
CA ALA A 92 6.75 -5.14 -7.30
C ALA A 92 5.98 -6.01 -8.30
N THR A 93 5.59 -5.44 -9.45
CA THR A 93 4.88 -6.15 -10.52
C THR A 93 5.83 -7.09 -11.27
N ALA A 94 7.03 -6.63 -11.61
CA ALA A 94 8.06 -7.48 -12.23
C ALA A 94 8.45 -8.67 -11.33
N ALA A 95 8.65 -8.44 -10.03
CA ALA A 95 8.93 -9.49 -9.06
C ALA A 95 7.77 -10.49 -8.92
N PHE A 96 6.52 -10.02 -8.98
CA PHE A 96 5.35 -10.89 -8.98
C PHE A 96 5.30 -11.80 -10.22
N HIS A 97 5.51 -11.25 -11.42
CA HIS A 97 5.56 -12.05 -12.64
C HIS A 97 6.71 -13.05 -12.62
N SER A 98 7.91 -12.63 -12.22
CA SER A 98 9.07 -13.52 -12.09
C SER A 98 8.81 -14.67 -11.11
N CYS A 99 8.10 -14.40 -10.01
CA CYS A 99 7.70 -15.42 -9.03
C CYS A 99 6.70 -16.42 -9.62
N LEU A 100 5.72 -15.96 -10.41
CA LEU A 100 4.77 -16.83 -11.08
C LEU A 100 5.42 -17.68 -12.18
N ASP A 101 6.29 -17.09 -13.00
CA ASP A 101 7.02 -17.79 -14.05
C ASP A 101 7.92 -18.90 -13.48
N ALA A 102 8.54 -18.66 -12.32
CA ALA A 102 9.36 -19.66 -11.63
C ALA A 102 8.56 -20.88 -11.16
N ILE A 103 7.24 -20.76 -10.96
CA ILE A 103 6.36 -21.88 -10.57
C ILE A 103 5.89 -22.67 -11.80
N GLN A 104 5.84 -22.01 -12.96
CA GLN A 104 5.35 -22.61 -14.21
C GLN A 104 6.44 -23.38 -15.00
N ARG A 105 7.71 -23.24 -14.60
CA ARG A 105 8.85 -23.99 -15.14
C ARG A 105 9.09 -25.25 -14.34
#